data_AF-A0A9P0JH56-F1
#
_entry.id   AF-A0A9P0JH56-F1
#
_cell.length_a   1.000
_cell.length_b   1.000
_cell.length_c   1.000
_cell.angle_alpha   90.00
_cell.angle_beta   90.00
_cell.angle_gamma   90.00
#
_symmetry.space_group_name_H-M   'P 1'
#
loop_
_entity.id
_entity.type
_entity.pdbx_description
1 polymer ?
#
loop_
_entity_poly.entity_id
_entity_poly.type
_entity_poly.pdbx_seq_one_letter_code
_entity_poly.pdbx_strand_id
1 'polypeptide(L)'
;MKSTILLTVGIDSFYLIFFTYLFILICLTPGSDTLLPLIKISISVVYITGRLFIYCYLFDSIYIQRESVNFNIYCCNWTKMNLKFKKLLLLTMQMNDANRMGIKASPKKIINLQLFASIMSTSFNMVPVLLKIKNSEYYKSQ
;
A
#
# COMPACT_ATOMS: atom_id res chain seq x y z
N MET A 1 -15.48 -7.80 5.20
CA MET A 1 -14.94 -6.50 4.71
C MET A 1 -13.44 -6.35 4.93
N LYS A 2 -12.90 -6.36 6.16
CA LYS A 2 -11.45 -6.17 6.40
C LYS A 2 -10.56 -7.15 5.61
N SER A 3 -10.90 -8.45 5.60
CA SER A 3 -10.16 -9.48 4.84
C SER A 3 -10.23 -9.26 3.33
N THR A 4 -11.41 -8.90 2.81
CA THR A 4 -11.63 -8.62 1.38
C THR A 4 -10.76 -7.49 0.87
N ILE A 5 -10.64 -6.39 1.64
CA ILE A 5 -9.84 -5.22 1.23
C ILE A 5 -8.33 -5.55 1.26
N LEU A 6 -7.93 -6.38 2.21
CA LEU A 6 -6.56 -6.88 2.28
C LEU A 6 -6.18 -7.68 1.04
N LEU A 7 -7.10 -8.58 0.65
CA LEU A 7 -6.95 -9.45 -0.51
C LEU A 7 -6.89 -8.62 -1.80
N THR A 8 -7.75 -7.61 -1.94
CA THR A 8 -7.72 -6.71 -3.10
C THR A 8 -6.43 -5.91 -3.19
N VAL A 9 -5.92 -5.37 -2.07
CA VAL A 9 -4.63 -4.64 -2.06
C VAL A 9 -3.47 -5.57 -2.40
N GLY A 10 -3.47 -6.81 -1.89
CA GLY A 10 -2.47 -7.82 -2.24
C GLY A 10 -2.49 -8.19 -3.73
N ILE A 11 -3.69 -8.39 -4.29
CA ILE A 11 -3.90 -8.67 -5.72
C ILE A 11 -3.42 -7.48 -6.58
N ASP A 12 -3.83 -6.27 -6.26
CA ASP A 12 -3.45 -5.05 -7.00
C ASP A 12 -1.92 -4.84 -6.97
N SER A 13 -1.27 -5.14 -5.84
CA SER A 13 0.20 -5.08 -5.71
C SER A 13 0.91 -6.10 -6.60
N PHE A 14 0.40 -7.34 -6.67
CA PHE A 14 0.94 -8.38 -7.55
C PHE A 14 0.81 -8.00 -9.02
N TYR A 15 -0.36 -7.50 -9.43
CA TYR A 15 -0.57 -7.03 -10.80
C TYR A 15 0.35 -5.86 -11.15
N LEU A 16 0.56 -4.91 -10.25
CA LEU A 16 1.46 -3.78 -10.49
C LEU A 16 2.88 -4.27 -10.78
N ILE A 17 3.40 -5.20 -9.99
CA ILE A 17 4.71 -5.83 -10.21
C ILE A 17 4.76 -6.51 -11.58
N PHE A 18 3.75 -7.34 -11.89
CA PHE A 18 3.68 -8.07 -13.15
C PHE A 18 3.64 -7.14 -14.37
N PHE A 19 2.82 -6.08 -14.34
CA PHE A 19 2.75 -5.11 -15.43
C PHE A 19 4.03 -4.29 -15.58
N THR A 20 4.71 -3.94 -14.48
CA THR A 20 6.02 -3.27 -14.58
C THR A 20 7.08 -4.16 -15.22
N TYR A 21 7.08 -5.47 -14.92
CA TYR A 21 7.95 -6.43 -15.58
C TYR A 21 7.65 -6.53 -17.09
N LEU A 22 6.37 -6.66 -17.47
CA LEU A 22 5.97 -6.71 -18.88
C LEU A 22 6.34 -5.43 -19.64
N PHE A 23 6.16 -4.26 -19.01
CA PHE A 23 6.54 -2.98 -19.59
C PHE A 23 8.05 -2.94 -19.91
N ILE A 24 8.88 -3.38 -18.98
CA ILE A 24 10.34 -3.45 -19.15
C ILE A 24 10.68 -4.42 -20.30
N LEU A 25 10.09 -5.62 -20.32
CA LEU A 25 10.35 -6.62 -21.36
C LEU A 25 10.04 -6.10 -22.77
N ILE A 26 8.92 -5.40 -22.94
CA ILE A 26 8.54 -4.79 -24.22
C ILE A 26 9.50 -3.68 -24.61
N CYS A 27 9.88 -2.80 -23.68
CA CYS A 27 10.87 -1.74 -23.93
C CYS A 27 12.24 -2.32 -24.34
N LEU A 28 12.62 -3.48 -23.80
CA LEU A 28 13.90 -4.13 -24.10
C LEU A 28 13.89 -4.93 -25.41
N THR A 29 12.71 -5.26 -25.97
CA THR A 29 12.57 -6.07 -27.18
C THR A 29 12.13 -5.17 -28.35
N PRO A 30 13.05 -4.71 -29.21
CA PRO A 30 12.69 -3.83 -30.32
C PRO A 30 11.88 -4.61 -31.35
N GLY A 31 10.61 -4.23 -31.54
CA GLY A 31 9.71 -4.73 -32.57
C GLY A 31 8.79 -3.63 -33.10
N SER A 32 8.38 -3.70 -34.37
CA SER A 32 7.60 -2.66 -35.05
C SER A 32 6.20 -2.45 -34.47
N ASP A 33 5.62 -3.48 -33.85
CA ASP A 33 4.20 -3.49 -33.42
C ASP A 33 4.02 -3.27 -31.90
N THR A 34 4.98 -2.60 -31.25
CA THR A 34 5.05 -2.46 -29.78
C THR A 34 4.23 -1.30 -29.20
N LEU A 35 3.74 -0.36 -30.02
CA LEU A 35 3.07 0.86 -29.57
C LEU A 35 1.71 0.61 -28.87
N LEU A 36 0.85 -0.21 -29.47
CA LEU A 36 -0.48 -0.51 -28.92
C LEU A 36 -0.41 -1.27 -27.58
N PRO A 37 0.44 -2.31 -27.42
CA PRO A 37 0.68 -2.95 -26.12
C PRO A 37 1.18 -1.98 -25.04
N LEU A 38 2.10 -1.08 -25.38
CA LEU A 38 2.64 -0.09 -24.44
C LEU A 38 1.57 0.84 -23.89
N ILE A 39 0.69 1.37 -24.74
CA ILE A 39 -0.42 2.24 -24.32
C ILE A 39 -1.36 1.49 -23.38
N LYS A 40 -1.74 0.25 -23.73
CA LYS A 40 -2.64 -0.57 -22.89
C LYS A 40 -2.04 -0.85 -21.51
N ILE A 41 -0.76 -1.21 -21.46
CA ILE A 41 -0.05 -1.47 -20.21
C ILE A 41 0.06 -0.19 -19.38
N SER A 42 0.40 0.93 -20.00
CA SER A 42 0.50 2.22 -19.31
C SER A 42 -0.83 2.62 -18.66
N ILE A 43 -1.95 2.53 -19.38
CA ILE A 43 -3.28 2.82 -18.84
C ILE A 43 -3.62 1.88 -17.67
N SER A 44 -3.30 0.59 -17.81
CA SER A 44 -3.54 -0.41 -16.76
C SER A 44 -2.73 -0.11 -15.49
N VAL A 45 -1.46 0.27 -15.64
CA VAL A 45 -0.59 0.65 -14.51
C VAL A 45 -1.13 1.88 -13.80
N VAL A 46 -1.55 2.92 -14.54
CA VAL A 46 -2.14 4.14 -13.95
C VAL A 46 -3.40 3.81 -13.16
N TYR A 47 -4.30 2.99 -13.73
CA TYR A 47 -5.54 2.58 -13.07
C TYR A 47 -5.28 1.82 -11.77
N ILE A 48 -4.40 0.81 -11.80
CA ILE A 48 -4.06 0.00 -10.62
C ILE A 48 -3.38 0.86 -9.55
N THR A 49 -2.45 1.74 -9.95
CA THR A 49 -1.74 2.64 -9.04
C THR A 49 -2.71 3.61 -8.36
N GLY A 50 -3.65 4.20 -9.11
CA GLY A 50 -4.67 5.09 -8.57
C GLY A 50 -5.57 4.39 -7.55
N ARG A 51 -6.01 3.16 -7.84
CA ARG A 51 -6.77 2.34 -6.88
C ARG A 51 -5.99 2.05 -5.60
N LEU A 52 -4.75 1.59 -5.75
CA LEU A 52 -3.87 1.28 -4.61
C LEU A 52 -3.64 2.52 -3.74
N PHE A 53 -3.41 3.68 -4.38
CA PHE A 53 -3.26 4.96 -3.70
C PHE A 53 -4.50 5.34 -2.88
N ILE A 54 -5.70 5.27 -3.47
CA ILE A 54 -6.95 5.60 -2.76
C ILE A 54 -7.14 4.71 -1.53
N TYR A 55 -6.91 3.40 -1.67
CA TYR A 55 -7.01 2.48 -0.53
C TYR A 55 -5.98 2.81 0.55
N CYS A 56 -4.71 2.96 0.19
CA CYS A 56 -3.65 3.30 1.16
C CYS A 56 -3.92 4.64 1.86
N TYR A 57 -4.36 5.66 1.13
CA TYR A 57 -4.67 6.98 1.67
C TYR A 57 -5.85 6.95 2.64
N LEU A 58 -6.96 6.31 2.25
CA LEU A 58 -8.17 6.25 3.07
C LEU A 58 -7.90 5.50 4.39
N PHE A 59 -7.11 4.43 4.32
CA PHE A 59 -6.75 3.64 5.48
C PHE A 59 -5.83 4.40 6.43
N ASP A 60 -4.86 5.13 5.88
CA ASP A 60 -3.95 5.98 6.64
C ASP A 60 -4.71 7.14 7.32
N SER A 61 -5.64 7.78 6.61
CA SER A 61 -6.49 8.83 7.19
C SER A 61 -7.37 8.30 8.32
N ILE A 62 -7.97 7.11 8.17
CA ILE A 62 -8.76 6.49 9.23
C ILE A 62 -7.87 6.18 10.44
N TYR A 63 -6.63 5.74 10.20
CA TYR A 63 -5.67 5.46 11.25
C TYR A 63 -5.32 6.73 12.05
N ILE A 64 -4.96 7.82 11.38
CA ILE A 64 -4.62 9.11 12.00
C ILE A 64 -5.82 9.69 12.78
N GLN A 65 -7.01 9.68 12.19
CA GLN A 65 -8.21 10.21 12.84
C GLN A 65 -8.53 9.43 14.13
N ARG A 66 -8.35 8.10 14.16
CA ARG A 66 -8.58 7.31 15.37
C ARG A 66 -7.62 7.66 16.50
N GLU A 67 -6.34 7.85 16.19
CA GLU A 67 -5.34 8.26 17.17
C GLU A 67 -5.69 9.64 17.74
N SER A 68 -6.13 10.57 16.88
CA SER A 68 -6.59 11.89 17.32
C SER A 68 -7.81 11.83 18.26
N VAL A 69 -8.75 10.91 18.03
CA VAL A 69 -9.92 10.70 18.90
C VAL A 69 -9.49 10.21 20.28
N ASN A 70 -8.61 9.20 20.35
CA ASN A 70 -8.09 8.71 21.63
C ASN A 70 -7.34 9.80 22.40
N PHE A 71 -6.52 10.59 21.69
CA PHE A 71 -5.81 11.71 22.28
C PHE A 71 -6.78 12.78 22.83
N ASN A 72 -7.79 13.17 22.06
CA ASN A 72 -8.77 14.16 22.49
C ASN A 72 -9.59 13.69 23.70
N ILE A 73 -9.96 12.40 23.75
CA ILE A 73 -10.63 11.81 24.91
C ILE A 73 -9.70 11.84 26.12
N TYR A 74 -8.40 11.58 25.95
CA TYR A 74 -7.42 11.67 27.05
C TYR A 74 -7.24 13.10 27.57
N CYS A 75 -7.24 14.09 26.68
CA CYS A 75 -7.10 15.51 27.03
C CYS A 75 -8.32 16.10 27.75
N CYS A 76 -9.45 15.38 27.83
CA CYS A 76 -10.60 15.86 28.59
C CYS A 76 -10.27 15.91 30.10
N ASN A 77 -11.00 16.73 30.87
CA ASN A 77 -10.76 16.91 32.31
C ASN A 77 -11.28 15.72 33.15
N TRP A 78 -10.95 14.49 32.74
CA TRP A 78 -11.46 13.22 33.29
C TRP A 78 -11.14 13.05 34.77
N THR A 79 -10.07 13.67 35.27
CA THR A 79 -9.65 13.63 36.67
C THR A 79 -10.72 14.18 37.62
N LYS A 80 -11.45 15.22 37.18
CA LYS A 80 -12.54 15.86 37.91
C LYS A 80 -13.91 15.18 37.73
N MET A 81 -14.00 14.16 36.88
CA MET A 81 -15.26 13.47 36.59
C MET A 81 -15.52 12.31 37.56
N ASN A 82 -16.78 11.85 37.61
CA ASN A 82 -17.22 10.77 38.48
C ASN A 82 -16.65 9.39 38.07
N LEU A 83 -16.70 8.43 38.99
CA LEU A 83 -16.15 7.08 38.78
C LEU A 83 -16.79 6.36 37.58
N LYS A 84 -18.09 6.59 37.36
CA LYS A 84 -18.83 6.01 36.22
C LYS A 84 -18.27 6.51 34.89
N PHE A 85 -18.03 7.81 34.76
CA PHE A 85 -17.42 8.41 33.57
C PHE A 85 -16.00 7.90 33.35
N LYS A 86 -15.17 7.83 34.40
CA LYS A 86 -13.81 7.31 34.30
C LYS A 86 -13.76 5.87 33.78
N LYS A 87 -14.66 5.01 34.27
CA LYS A 87 -14.81 3.63 33.77
C LYS A 87 -15.26 3.59 32.32
N LEU A 88 -16.21 4.43 31.93
CA LEU A 88 -16.68 4.51 30.55
C LEU A 88 -15.58 5.00 29.61
N LEU A 89 -14.84 6.05 29.99
CA LEU A 89 -13.72 6.59 29.23
C LEU A 89 -12.63 5.55 29.01
N LEU A 90 -12.25 4.83 30.07
CA LEU A 90 -11.29 3.73 29.97
C LEU A 90 -11.79 2.64 29.01
N LEU A 91 -13.06 2.26 29.11
CA LEU A 91 -13.67 1.26 28.22
C LEU A 91 -13.73 1.74 26.77
N THR A 92 -14.03 3.02 26.52
CA THR A 92 -14.02 3.62 25.18
C THR A 92 -12.61 3.62 24.60
N MET A 93 -11.59 4.04 25.36
CA MET A 93 -10.20 3.98 24.92
C MET A 93 -9.77 2.54 24.64
N GLN A 94 -10.09 1.61 25.53
CA GLN A 94 -9.79 0.19 25.36
C GLN A 94 -10.52 -0.42 24.17
N MET A 95 -11.78 -0.08 23.89
CA MET A 95 -12.48 -0.58 22.70
C MET A 95 -11.92 0.01 21.41
N ASN A 96 -11.54 1.29 21.44
CA ASN A 96 -10.94 1.95 20.28
C ASN A 96 -9.51 1.42 19.99
N ASP A 97 -8.75 1.08 21.05
CA ASP A 97 -7.39 0.54 20.96
C ASP A 97 -7.35 -1.00 20.81
N ALA A 98 -8.29 -1.77 21.38
CA ALA A 98 -8.40 -3.22 21.19
C ALA A 98 -8.80 -3.61 19.76
N ASN A 99 -9.41 -2.66 19.03
CA ASN A 99 -9.57 -2.76 17.57
C ASN A 99 -8.27 -2.40 16.82
N ARG A 100 -7.09 -2.48 17.47
CA ARG A 100 -5.70 -2.48 16.93
C ARG A 100 -5.43 -3.44 15.78
N MET A 101 -6.46 -4.09 15.27
CA MET A 101 -6.63 -4.29 13.84
C MET A 101 -6.82 -2.94 13.12
N GLY A 102 -5.80 -2.07 13.17
CA GLY A 102 -5.40 -1.41 11.93
C GLY A 102 -5.37 -2.50 10.87
N ILE A 103 -5.88 -2.26 9.68
CA ILE A 103 -6.04 -3.33 8.70
C ILE A 103 -4.62 -3.73 8.27
N LYS A 104 -4.09 -4.68 9.04
CA LYS A 104 -2.74 -5.19 9.00
C LYS A 104 -2.77 -6.19 7.88
N ALA A 105 -2.07 -5.86 6.79
CA ALA A 105 -1.76 -6.81 5.73
C ALA A 105 -0.99 -8.02 6.26
N SER A 106 -0.22 -7.80 7.33
CA SER A 106 0.51 -8.81 8.07
C SER A 106 0.76 -8.28 9.49
N PRO A 107 1.05 -9.14 10.50
CA PRO A 107 1.54 -8.69 11.80
C PRO A 107 2.67 -7.64 11.75
N LYS A 108 3.43 -7.55 10.64
CA LYS A 108 4.49 -6.55 10.41
C LYS A 108 4.17 -5.44 9.39
N LYS A 109 3.06 -5.49 8.65
CA LYS A 109 2.75 -4.51 7.58
C LYS A 109 1.33 -3.95 7.73
N ILE A 110 1.25 -2.65 7.98
CA ILE A 110 0.00 -1.89 8.03
C ILE A 110 -0.28 -1.38 6.62
N ILE A 111 -1.54 -1.44 6.15
CA ILE A 111 -1.92 -0.75 4.91
C ILE A 111 -1.91 0.75 5.21
N ASN A 112 -0.89 1.44 4.70
CA ASN A 112 -0.71 2.89 4.82
C ASN A 112 0.01 3.43 3.59
N LEU A 113 0.24 4.74 3.56
CA LEU A 113 0.99 5.39 2.48
C LEU A 113 2.44 4.87 2.38
N GLN A 114 3.04 4.43 3.49
CA GLN A 114 4.37 3.83 3.52
C GLN A 114 4.42 2.48 2.78
N LEU A 115 3.36 1.67 2.90
CA LEU A 115 3.22 0.42 2.16
C LEU A 115 3.12 0.69 0.65
N PHE A 116 2.35 1.71 0.25
CA PHE A 116 2.30 2.17 -1.14
C PHE A 116 3.68 2.58 -1.66
N ALA A 117 4.41 3.43 -0.92
CA ALA A 117 5.75 3.87 -1.29
C ALA A 117 6.73 2.68 -1.41
N SER A 118 6.64 1.71 -0.50
CA SER A 118 7.45 0.48 -0.53
C SER A 118 7.16 -0.38 -1.77
N ILE A 119 5.88 -0.53 -2.15
CA ILE A 119 5.49 -1.25 -3.37
C ILE A 119 6.05 -0.54 -4.60
N MET A 120 5.84 0.78 -4.72
CA MET A 120 6.34 1.56 -5.85
C MET A 120 7.88 1.48 -5.96
N SER A 121 8.59 1.63 -4.84
CA SER A 121 10.05 1.51 -4.80
C SER A 121 10.51 0.11 -5.24
N THR A 122 9.85 -0.95 -4.76
CA THR A 122 10.19 -2.33 -5.17
C THR A 122 10.00 -2.53 -6.66
N SER A 123 8.89 -2.06 -7.24
CA SER A 123 8.61 -2.18 -8.67
C SER A 123 9.63 -1.43 -9.53
N PHE A 124 10.01 -0.20 -9.14
CA PHE A 124 11.03 0.56 -9.87
C PHE A 124 12.45 -0.01 -9.70
N ASN A 125 12.77 -0.58 -8.54
CA ASN A 125 14.07 -1.24 -8.30
C ASN A 125 14.26 -2.50 -9.17
N MET A 126 13.20 -3.04 -9.79
CA MET A 126 13.33 -4.13 -10.77
C MET A 126 14.01 -3.68 -12.06
N VAL A 127 13.81 -2.43 -12.47
CA VAL A 127 14.34 -1.85 -13.72
C VAL A 127 15.86 -1.99 -13.84
N PRO A 128 16.69 -1.49 -12.90
CA PRO A 128 18.14 -1.60 -13.00
C PRO A 128 18.65 -3.05 -12.93
N VAL A 129 17.97 -3.92 -12.17
CA VAL A 129 18.34 -5.34 -12.06
C VAL A 129 18.15 -6.05 -13.40
N LEU A 130 17.00 -5.85 -14.05
CA LEU A 130 16.70 -6.43 -15.36
C LEU A 130 17.64 -5.90 -16.45
N LEU A 131 17.93 -4.59 -16.44
CA LEU A 131 18.93 -3.98 -17.34
C LEU A 131 20.31 -4.60 -17.18
N LYS A 132 20.75 -4.83 -15.93
CA LYS A 132 22.05 -5.46 -15.65
C LYS A 132 22.11 -6.90 -16.16
N ILE A 133 21.04 -7.68 -15.99
CA ILE A 133 20.97 -9.07 -16.48
C ILE A 133 21.11 -9.09 -18.01
N LYS A 134 20.32 -8.29 -18.73
CA LYS A 134 20.40 -8.21 -20.20
C LYS A 134 21.80 -7.83 -20.68
N ASN A 135 22.41 -6.81 -20.06
CA ASN A 135 23.77 -6.40 -20.44
C ASN A 135 24.78 -7.53 -20.20
N SER A 136 24.66 -8.27 -19.10
CA SER A 136 25.56 -9.40 -18.81
C SER A 136 25.41 -10.58 -19.78
N GLU A 137 24.19 -10.82 -20.29
CA GLU A 137 23.94 -11.84 -21.32
C GLU A 137 24.53 -11.42 -22.66
N TYR A 138 24.41 -10.14 -23.03
CA TYR A 138 25.03 -9.59 -24.25
C TYR A 138 26.55 -9.76 -24.27
N TYR A 139 27.23 -9.58 -23.13
CA TYR A 139 28.68 -9.81 -23.02
C TYR A 139 29.10 -11.29 -23.01
N LYS A 140 28.17 -12.23 -22.80
CA LYS A 140 28.45 -13.68 -22.87
C LYS A 140 28.21 -14.28 -24.26
N SER A 141 27.46 -13.60 -25.13
CA SER A 141 27.14 -14.04 -26.48
C SER A 141 28.08 -13.47 -27.56
N GLN A 142 29.08 -12.68 -27.17
CA GLN A 142 30.16 -12.15 -28.01
C GLN A 142 31.47 -12.87 -27.69
#